data_AF-A0A1G9ZN37-F1
#
_entry.id   AF-A0A1G9ZN37-F1
#
_cell.length_a   1.000
_cell.length_b   1.000
_cell.length_c   1.000
_cell.angle_alpha   90.00
_cell.angle_beta   90.00
_cell.angle_gamma   90.00
#
_symmetry.space_group_name_H-M   'P 1'
#
loop_
_entity.id
_entity.type
_entity.pdbx_description
1 polymer ?
#
loop_
_entity_poly.entity_id
_entity_poly.type
_entity_poly.pdbx_seq_one_letter_code
_entity_poly.pdbx_strand_id
1 'polypeptide(L)'
;MPYTKGRAASYEDLINQIVAFVTDEGIHGEDAWELMRSEPWPRGTIFKARGLEQQDSIYIGLMALNIEDGTYKNWYIKPENIARYFVWSPLGINRPGLSFGAMGAGVVVQQGTQDILYAFADVNIFAANFKALVFGVFKQYSDGLDWDEQPGGLNIDVTQTGLKNGIGTRRVLGTSASPTPFTFRLPLYPGTGYPGIGMNEAEIERTTMEFWLKKDAGNLTVITRNMGETAEYWDVAQVGMLIPYQAKMQYPFPAVVAGSSCGARSVGRMDYTFSTKGTPLVDLQIDYGRHHWMLTRGVPTFPTMAEDVKNSFSQIVLCLPDGTWQYFANQVQGMYPYLRQNTEVPVFLVDRPEKSENTRHYLLPTYCDDLRGTRHIYHQGKWLSDELTYQLESLKLVQDDGPRKNMLGYLPTLSWSSIPVSVYGEQTLNGKRHLILPNGWEDRRWFYRTGLFGEYLPDELQALEDEITGKTQQMNCVIRLED
;
A
#
# COMPACT_ATOMS: atom_id res chain seq x y z
N MET A 1 15.81 19.39 -11.54
CA MET A 1 14.82 19.30 -10.46
C MET A 1 15.52 19.46 -9.12
N PRO A 2 15.03 20.31 -8.21
CA PRO A 2 15.60 20.43 -6.86
C PRO A 2 15.43 19.14 -6.06
N TYR A 3 16.44 18.82 -5.26
CA TYR A 3 16.37 17.77 -4.24
C TYR A 3 17.05 18.25 -2.96
N THR A 4 16.61 17.72 -1.82
CA THR A 4 17.25 17.94 -0.52
C THR A 4 17.38 16.62 0.23
N LYS A 5 18.23 16.60 1.26
CA LYS A 5 18.38 15.46 2.16
C LYS A 5 18.55 15.93 3.59
N GLY A 6 18.13 15.09 4.53
CA GLY A 6 18.17 15.43 5.95
C GLY A 6 17.85 14.25 6.84
N ARG A 7 17.46 14.58 8.08
CA ARG A 7 17.06 13.61 9.09
C ARG A 7 15.75 14.02 9.74
N ALA A 8 14.90 13.05 10.03
CA ALA A 8 13.64 13.23 10.72
C ALA A 8 13.52 12.26 11.90
N ALA A 9 12.94 12.71 13.00
CA ALA A 9 12.72 11.90 14.21
C ALA A 9 11.39 11.13 14.20
N SER A 10 10.43 11.53 13.36
CA SER A 10 9.13 10.86 13.20
C SER A 10 8.55 11.13 11.81
N TYR A 11 7.40 10.53 11.49
CA TYR A 11 6.68 10.87 10.26
C TYR A 11 6.07 12.28 10.30
N GLU A 12 5.66 12.78 11.47
CA GLU A 12 5.22 14.17 11.65
C GLU A 12 6.37 15.15 11.45
N ASP A 13 7.56 14.84 11.97
CA ASP A 13 8.76 15.63 11.68
C ASP A 13 9.11 15.58 10.19
N LEU A 14 9.06 14.39 9.55
CA LEU A 14 9.26 14.26 8.11
C LEU A 14 8.23 15.09 7.31
N ILE A 15 6.96 15.10 7.70
CA ILE A 15 5.94 15.97 7.09
C ILE A 15 6.35 17.43 7.22
N ASN A 16 6.82 17.89 8.38
CA ASN A 16 7.28 19.27 8.55
C ASN A 16 8.49 19.60 7.65
N GLN A 17 9.44 18.66 7.50
CA GLN A 17 10.56 18.81 6.57
C GLN A 17 10.09 18.89 5.11
N ILE A 18 9.08 18.08 4.75
CA ILE A 18 8.46 18.12 3.42
C ILE A 18 7.76 19.46 3.21
N VAL A 19 6.93 19.93 4.15
CA VAL A 19 6.25 21.23 4.09
C VAL A 19 7.29 22.33 3.84
N ALA A 20 8.33 22.41 4.66
CA ALA A 20 9.36 23.42 4.55
C ALA A 20 10.06 23.40 3.18
N PHE A 21 10.34 22.22 2.63
CA PHE A 21 10.97 22.07 1.31
C PHE A 21 10.01 22.45 0.17
N VAL A 22 8.82 21.85 0.11
CA VAL A 22 7.95 21.96 -1.08
C VAL A 22 7.30 23.33 -1.24
N THR A 23 7.21 24.12 -0.16
CA THR A 23 6.66 25.49 -0.17
C THR A 23 7.74 26.57 -0.27
N ASP A 24 9.03 26.20 -0.36
CA ASP A 24 10.13 27.17 -0.43
C ASP A 24 10.20 27.86 -1.82
N GLU A 25 9.71 29.10 -1.88
CA GLU A 25 9.77 29.94 -3.08
C GLU A 25 11.20 30.30 -3.51
N GLY A 26 12.18 30.28 -2.60
CA GLY A 26 13.59 30.48 -2.95
C GLY A 26 14.20 29.30 -3.71
N ILE A 27 13.73 28.08 -3.43
CA ILE A 27 14.17 26.86 -4.10
C ILE A 27 13.35 26.61 -5.38
N HIS A 28 12.04 26.76 -5.29
CA HIS A 28 11.10 26.34 -6.35
C HIS A 28 10.54 27.49 -7.19
N GLY A 29 10.72 28.74 -6.76
CA GLY A 29 10.14 29.91 -7.42
C GLY A 29 8.63 29.74 -7.57
N GLU A 30 8.19 29.88 -8.81
CA GLU A 30 6.80 29.73 -9.22
C GLU A 30 6.21 28.32 -9.02
N ASP A 31 7.05 27.28 -8.92
CA ASP A 31 6.63 25.89 -8.72
C ASP A 31 6.55 25.50 -7.22
N ALA A 32 6.73 26.46 -6.31
CA ALA A 32 6.43 26.27 -4.89
C ALA A 32 4.96 25.88 -4.71
N TRP A 33 4.69 24.91 -3.84
CA TRP A 33 3.31 24.50 -3.55
C TRP A 33 2.70 25.41 -2.48
N GLU A 34 1.38 25.55 -2.55
CA GLU A 34 0.60 26.25 -1.53
C GLU A 34 0.16 25.24 -0.46
N LEU A 35 0.50 25.48 0.80
CA LEU A 35 0.01 24.67 1.92
C LEU A 35 -1.45 25.04 2.21
N MET A 36 -2.38 24.12 1.92
CA MET A 36 -3.81 24.35 2.16
C MET A 36 -4.20 24.05 3.61
N ARG A 37 -3.64 22.96 4.16
CA ARG A 37 -3.92 22.46 5.52
C ARG A 37 -2.77 21.61 6.03
N SER A 38 -2.55 21.64 7.34
CA SER A 38 -1.62 20.74 8.04
C SER A 38 -2.23 20.35 9.38
N GLU A 39 -3.05 19.29 9.38
CA GLU A 39 -3.74 18.79 10.56
C GLU A 39 -3.39 17.31 10.82
N PRO A 40 -3.52 16.83 12.08
CA PRO A 40 -3.36 15.41 12.37
C PRO A 40 -4.44 14.55 11.68
N TRP A 41 -4.30 13.24 11.79
CA TRP A 41 -5.35 12.29 11.43
C TRP A 41 -6.70 12.69 12.08
N PRO A 42 -7.85 12.57 11.38
CA PRO A 42 -8.06 11.96 10.05
C PRO A 42 -7.94 12.92 8.85
N ARG A 43 -7.48 14.15 9.06
CA ARG A 43 -7.51 15.20 8.05
C ARG A 43 -6.21 15.35 7.27
N GLY A 44 -5.07 15.17 7.94
CA GLY A 44 -3.76 15.17 7.32
C GLY A 44 -3.32 16.52 6.74
N THR A 45 -2.17 16.50 6.07
CA THR A 45 -1.58 17.65 5.40
C THR A 45 -1.94 17.66 3.93
N ILE A 46 -2.40 18.79 3.40
CA ILE A 46 -2.83 18.96 2.02
C ILE A 46 -2.09 20.14 1.40
N PHE A 47 -1.49 19.91 0.24
CA PHE A 47 -0.88 20.93 -0.61
C PHE A 47 -1.73 21.13 -1.86
N LYS A 48 -1.65 22.33 -2.44
CA LYS A 48 -2.09 22.61 -3.79
C LYS A 48 -0.84 22.79 -4.67
N ALA A 49 -0.80 21.99 -5.72
CA ALA A 49 0.31 21.89 -6.66
C ALA A 49 -0.18 22.20 -8.09
N ARG A 50 0.76 22.48 -8.99
CA ARG A 50 0.46 22.67 -10.41
C ARG A 50 0.18 21.30 -11.04
N GLY A 51 -0.88 21.23 -11.84
CA GLY A 51 -1.16 20.08 -12.70
C GLY A 51 -0.23 20.01 -13.90
N LEU A 52 -0.45 19.03 -14.79
CA LEU A 52 0.35 18.86 -16.00
C LEU A 52 0.22 20.03 -16.98
N GLU A 53 -0.99 20.60 -17.09
CA GLU A 53 -1.22 21.84 -17.79
C GLU A 53 -1.17 22.95 -16.73
N GLN A 54 -0.31 23.94 -16.91
CA GLN A 54 0.04 24.98 -15.91
C GLN A 54 -1.16 25.77 -15.32
N GLN A 55 -2.36 25.62 -15.91
CA GLN A 55 -3.60 26.25 -15.47
C GLN A 55 -4.40 25.39 -14.48
N ASP A 56 -4.19 24.07 -14.48
CA ASP A 56 -4.90 23.16 -13.58
C ASP A 56 -4.16 23.04 -12.25
N SER A 57 -4.92 22.87 -11.16
CA SER A 57 -4.39 22.56 -9.84
C SER A 57 -4.70 21.12 -9.48
N ILE A 58 -3.78 20.48 -8.77
CA ILE A 58 -3.99 19.19 -8.12
C ILE A 58 -3.72 19.37 -6.63
N TYR A 59 -4.27 18.47 -5.83
CA TYR A 59 -4.03 18.49 -4.38
C TYR A 59 -3.30 17.23 -3.96
N ILE A 60 -2.26 17.39 -3.14
CA ILE A 60 -1.40 16.30 -2.70
C ILE A 60 -1.52 16.16 -1.18
N GLY A 61 -1.79 14.95 -0.71
CA GLY A 61 -1.99 14.65 0.72
C GLY A 61 -0.86 13.83 1.34
N LEU A 62 -0.46 14.19 2.58
CA LEU A 62 0.48 13.47 3.44
C LEU A 62 -0.08 13.26 4.87
N MET A 63 -0.25 12.01 5.33
CA MET A 63 -0.85 11.70 6.64
C MET A 63 -0.09 10.61 7.34
N ALA A 64 0.34 10.93 8.55
CA ALA A 64 0.87 9.95 9.47
C ALA A 64 -0.28 9.11 10.05
N LEU A 65 -0.11 7.79 9.99
CA LEU A 65 -0.93 6.81 10.69
C LEU A 65 -0.11 6.30 11.88
N ASN A 66 -0.69 6.37 13.07
CA ASN A 66 -0.14 5.78 14.29
C ASN A 66 -1.14 4.71 14.76
N ILE A 67 -0.84 3.45 14.47
CA ILE A 67 -1.74 2.33 14.72
C ILE A 67 -1.22 1.52 15.91
N GLU A 68 -2.02 1.55 16.97
CA GLU A 68 -1.83 0.77 18.19
C GLU A 68 -3.02 -0.19 18.41
N ASP A 69 -2.85 -1.16 19.30
CA ASP A 69 -3.95 -2.06 19.68
C ASP A 69 -5.17 -1.27 20.17
N GLY A 70 -6.35 -1.67 19.69
CA GLY A 70 -7.61 -0.97 19.97
C GLY A 70 -7.85 0.31 19.15
N THR A 71 -6.89 0.86 18.41
CA THR A 71 -7.07 2.10 17.62
C THR A 71 -8.30 2.04 16.72
N TYR A 72 -8.38 0.99 15.89
CA TYR A 72 -9.52 0.79 15.00
C TYR A 72 -10.82 0.60 15.76
N LYS A 73 -10.81 -0.28 16.79
CA LYS A 73 -12.02 -0.60 17.57
C LYS A 73 -12.59 0.67 18.21
N ASN A 74 -11.74 1.48 18.84
CA ASN A 74 -12.12 2.72 19.50
C ASN A 74 -12.68 3.76 18.52
N TRP A 75 -12.17 3.79 17.28
CA TRP A 75 -12.74 4.62 16.22
C TRP A 75 -14.09 4.07 15.74
N TYR A 76 -14.15 2.78 15.40
CA TYR A 76 -15.34 2.16 14.81
C TYR A 76 -16.55 2.21 15.75
N ILE A 77 -16.35 2.02 17.06
CA ILE A 77 -17.45 2.01 18.03
C ILE A 77 -18.04 3.38 18.35
N LYS A 78 -17.49 4.48 17.83
CA LYS A 78 -18.09 5.80 18.00
C LYS A 78 -19.48 5.84 17.36
N PRO A 79 -20.49 6.48 17.99
CA PRO A 79 -21.85 6.50 17.49
C PRO A 79 -21.97 6.91 16.02
N GLU A 80 -21.26 7.95 15.60
CA GLU A 80 -21.25 8.46 14.22
C GLU A 80 -20.74 7.42 13.20
N ASN A 81 -19.72 6.63 13.56
CA ASN A 81 -19.13 5.62 12.69
C ASN A 81 -19.99 4.37 12.61
N ILE A 82 -20.53 3.93 13.75
CA ILE A 82 -21.50 2.84 13.78
C ILE A 82 -22.74 3.20 12.94
N ALA A 83 -23.25 4.42 13.10
CA ALA A 83 -24.40 4.89 12.34
C ALA A 83 -24.12 4.80 10.84
N ARG A 84 -23.01 5.41 10.42
CA ARG A 84 -22.58 5.51 9.02
C ARG A 84 -22.27 4.16 8.39
N TYR A 85 -21.47 3.33 9.05
CA TYR A 85 -20.86 2.13 8.45
C TYR A 85 -21.58 0.82 8.79
N PHE A 86 -22.42 0.79 9.83
CA PHE A 86 -23.14 -0.42 10.24
C PHE A 86 -24.66 -0.28 10.19
N VAL A 87 -25.23 0.70 10.89
CA VAL A 87 -26.70 0.80 11.04
C VAL A 87 -27.35 1.22 9.73
N TRP A 88 -26.85 2.30 9.13
CA TRP A 88 -27.44 2.90 7.92
C TRP A 88 -26.80 2.39 6.64
N SER A 89 -25.65 1.72 6.73
CA SER A 89 -24.89 1.23 5.60
C SER A 89 -25.52 0.00 4.94
N PRO A 90 -25.48 -0.12 3.61
CA PRO A 90 -25.78 -1.37 2.91
C PRO A 90 -24.81 -2.50 3.26
N LEU A 91 -23.62 -2.16 3.79
CA LEU A 91 -22.59 -3.12 4.22
C LEU A 91 -22.79 -3.66 5.65
N GLY A 92 -23.74 -3.08 6.39
CA GLY A 92 -24.13 -3.53 7.72
C GLY A 92 -25.56 -4.07 7.74
N ILE A 93 -26.44 -3.51 8.59
CA ILE A 93 -27.84 -3.97 8.71
C ILE A 93 -28.81 -3.21 7.79
N ASN A 94 -28.35 -2.17 7.09
CA ASN A 94 -29.10 -1.42 6.09
C ASN A 94 -30.47 -0.92 6.58
N ARG A 95 -30.45 -0.06 7.60
CA ARG A 95 -31.63 0.60 8.18
C ARG A 95 -31.43 2.12 8.28
N PRO A 96 -31.40 2.85 7.15
CA PRO A 96 -31.15 4.29 7.15
C PRO A 96 -32.10 5.06 8.08
N GLY A 97 -31.55 6.01 8.86
CA GLY A 97 -32.32 6.86 9.76
C GLY A 97 -32.81 6.18 11.05
N LEU A 98 -32.53 4.88 11.24
CA LEU A 98 -32.92 4.17 12.46
C LEU A 98 -32.13 4.68 13.67
N SER A 99 -32.84 5.03 14.75
CA SER A 99 -32.25 5.37 16.04
C SER A 99 -31.65 4.13 16.71
N PHE A 100 -30.57 4.34 17.45
CA PHE A 100 -29.86 3.28 18.15
C PHE A 100 -29.22 3.81 19.43
N GLY A 101 -29.01 2.92 20.40
CA GLY A 101 -28.26 3.18 21.62
C GLY A 101 -26.94 2.42 21.62
N ALA A 102 -25.84 3.07 22.02
CA ALA A 102 -24.57 2.39 22.24
C ALA A 102 -24.63 1.59 23.56
N MET A 103 -24.13 0.34 23.55
CA MET A 103 -24.09 -0.52 24.72
C MET A 103 -22.79 -1.33 24.77
N GLY A 104 -21.80 -0.86 25.54
CA GLY A 104 -20.49 -1.50 25.63
C GLY A 104 -19.83 -1.65 24.26
N ALA A 105 -19.48 -2.89 23.88
CA ALA A 105 -18.92 -3.23 22.57
C ALA A 105 -19.99 -3.53 21.51
N GLY A 106 -21.19 -2.95 21.60
CA GLY A 106 -22.30 -3.24 20.71
C GLY A 106 -23.32 -2.11 20.61
N VAL A 107 -24.37 -2.35 19.84
CA VAL A 107 -25.50 -1.42 19.66
C VAL A 107 -26.84 -2.09 19.86
N VAL A 108 -27.75 -1.33 20.44
CA VAL A 108 -29.16 -1.69 20.54
C VAL A 108 -29.93 -0.88 19.51
N VAL A 109 -30.64 -1.57 18.63
CA VAL A 109 -31.55 -0.96 17.65
C VAL A 109 -32.97 -1.42 17.94
N GLN A 110 -33.93 -0.51 17.84
CA GLN A 110 -35.33 -0.84 17.96
C GLN A 110 -35.86 -1.32 16.59
N GLN A 111 -36.36 -2.54 16.50
CA GLN A 111 -37.01 -3.06 15.30
C GLN A 111 -38.46 -3.43 15.63
N GLY A 112 -39.38 -2.53 15.28
CA GLY A 112 -40.78 -2.64 15.67
C GLY A 112 -40.94 -2.48 17.19
N THR A 113 -41.49 -3.50 17.86
CA THR A 113 -41.65 -3.53 19.32
C THR A 113 -40.51 -4.23 20.06
N GLN A 114 -39.46 -4.64 19.35
CA GLN A 114 -38.34 -5.41 19.91
C GLN A 114 -37.05 -4.61 19.90
N ASP A 115 -36.32 -4.66 21.01
CA ASP A 115 -34.95 -4.18 21.07
C ASP A 115 -34.00 -5.31 20.69
N ILE A 116 -33.12 -5.05 19.72
CA ILE A 116 -32.15 -6.02 19.22
C ILE A 116 -30.76 -5.51 19.53
N LEU A 117 -30.01 -6.28 20.32
CA LEU A 117 -28.60 -6.06 20.59
C LEU A 117 -27.75 -6.74 19.51
N TYR A 118 -26.87 -5.96 18.88
CA TYR A 118 -25.76 -6.42 18.06
C TYR A 118 -24.47 -6.19 18.86
N ALA A 119 -23.91 -7.25 19.42
CA ALA A 119 -22.64 -7.21 20.16
C ALA A 119 -21.48 -7.57 19.24
N PHE A 120 -20.47 -6.72 19.15
CA PHE A 120 -19.29 -6.94 18.33
C PHE A 120 -18.22 -7.71 19.11
N ALA A 121 -17.70 -8.79 18.50
CA ALA A 121 -16.69 -9.65 19.11
C ALA A 121 -15.29 -9.35 18.56
N ASP A 122 -15.15 -9.30 17.23
CA ASP A 122 -13.90 -9.02 16.53
C ASP A 122 -14.15 -7.98 15.45
N VAL A 123 -13.53 -6.82 15.61
CA VAL A 123 -13.71 -5.66 14.74
C VAL A 123 -12.38 -5.05 14.31
N ASN A 124 -11.27 -5.79 14.34
CA ASN A 124 -9.98 -5.20 13.96
C ASN A 124 -9.58 -5.57 12.53
N ILE A 125 -9.29 -4.55 11.71
CA ILE A 125 -8.72 -4.72 10.36
C ILE A 125 -7.20 -4.76 10.37
N PHE A 126 -6.55 -4.35 11.47
CA PHE A 126 -5.09 -4.30 11.56
C PHE A 126 -4.51 -5.63 12.06
N ALA A 127 -3.38 -6.04 11.49
CA ALA A 127 -2.68 -7.26 11.90
C ALA A 127 -1.66 -7.04 13.02
N ALA A 128 -1.13 -5.82 13.15
CA ALA A 128 -0.11 -5.45 14.12
C ALA A 128 -0.13 -3.94 14.39
N ASN A 129 0.63 -3.50 15.41
CA ASN A 129 0.95 -2.10 15.61
C ASN A 129 1.98 -1.64 14.56
N PHE A 130 1.77 -0.46 14.00
CA PHE A 130 2.69 0.14 13.04
C PHE A 130 2.52 1.65 12.98
N LYS A 131 3.52 2.30 12.39
CA LYS A 131 3.45 3.70 11.98
C LYS A 131 3.62 3.77 10.47
N ALA A 132 2.89 4.65 9.81
CA ALA A 132 3.00 4.83 8.36
C ALA A 132 2.85 6.30 7.96
N LEU A 133 3.44 6.66 6.83
CA LEU A 133 3.13 7.87 6.09
C LEU A 133 2.48 7.45 4.78
N VAL A 134 1.20 7.79 4.62
CA VAL A 134 0.42 7.49 3.42
C VAL A 134 0.32 8.72 2.53
N PHE A 135 0.18 8.49 1.23
CA PHE A 135 0.20 9.53 0.20
C PHE A 135 -1.09 9.49 -0.61
N GLY A 136 -1.65 10.67 -0.91
CA GLY A 136 -2.87 10.81 -1.70
C GLY A 136 -2.76 11.91 -2.74
N VAL A 137 -3.55 11.79 -3.81
CA VAL A 137 -3.78 12.88 -4.77
C VAL A 137 -5.29 13.08 -4.91
N PHE A 138 -5.72 14.33 -4.91
CA PHE A 138 -7.13 14.70 -4.99
C PHE A 138 -7.33 15.72 -6.12
N LYS A 139 -8.49 15.62 -6.77
CA LYS A 139 -8.86 16.55 -7.83
C LYS A 139 -9.32 17.89 -7.27
N GLN A 140 -9.95 17.87 -6.11
CA GLN A 140 -10.47 19.06 -5.44
C GLN A 140 -10.14 19.02 -3.95
N TYR A 141 -10.21 20.19 -3.33
CA TYR A 141 -10.00 20.36 -1.90
C TYR A 141 -11.24 20.94 -1.23
N SER A 142 -11.59 20.40 -0.07
CA SER A 142 -12.57 20.97 0.84
C SER A 142 -12.08 20.91 2.29
N ASP A 143 -12.07 22.06 2.94
CA ASP A 143 -11.50 22.25 4.28
C ASP A 143 -12.21 21.43 5.37
N GLY A 144 -13.51 21.19 5.20
CA GLY A 144 -14.34 20.47 6.17
C GLY A 144 -14.27 18.95 6.10
N LEU A 145 -13.67 18.39 5.03
CA LEU A 145 -13.68 16.95 4.77
C LEU A 145 -12.44 16.26 5.34
N ASP A 146 -12.65 15.03 5.82
CA ASP A 146 -11.56 14.12 6.17
C ASP A 146 -10.75 13.78 4.91
N TRP A 147 -9.55 13.23 5.10
CA TRP A 147 -8.66 12.89 3.99
C TRP A 147 -9.36 12.04 2.92
N ASP A 148 -9.95 10.93 3.34
CA ASP A 148 -10.51 9.93 2.42
C ASP A 148 -11.81 10.41 1.76
N GLU A 149 -12.32 11.56 2.19
CA GLU A 149 -13.54 12.18 1.68
C GLU A 149 -13.24 13.27 0.65
N GLN A 150 -11.97 13.63 0.46
CA GLN A 150 -11.59 14.69 -0.49
C GLN A 150 -12.01 14.31 -1.92
N PRO A 151 -12.66 15.23 -2.67
CA PRO A 151 -13.23 14.87 -3.96
C PRO A 151 -12.18 14.53 -5.02
N GLY A 152 -12.42 13.45 -5.75
CA GLY A 152 -11.48 12.90 -6.74
C GLY A 152 -10.28 12.19 -6.13
N GLY A 153 -10.28 11.96 -4.81
CA GLY A 153 -9.37 11.04 -4.14
C GLY A 153 -9.61 9.58 -4.51
N LEU A 154 -8.73 8.71 -4.00
CA LEU A 154 -8.81 7.26 -4.20
C LEU A 154 -10.11 6.72 -3.59
N ASN A 155 -10.96 6.14 -4.44
CA ASN A 155 -12.21 5.52 -4.01
C ASN A 155 -12.04 4.00 -3.93
N ILE A 156 -11.94 3.47 -2.71
CA ILE A 156 -11.72 2.05 -2.46
C ILE A 156 -13.06 1.37 -2.17
N ASP A 157 -13.48 0.47 -3.06
CA ASP A 157 -14.64 -0.38 -2.84
C ASP A 157 -14.25 -1.61 -2.01
N VAL A 158 -14.51 -1.54 -0.69
CA VAL A 158 -14.23 -2.64 0.25
C VAL A 158 -14.99 -3.93 -0.03
N THR A 159 -16.03 -3.89 -0.88
CA THR A 159 -16.74 -5.13 -1.27
C THR A 159 -15.95 -5.96 -2.28
N GLN A 160 -14.98 -5.34 -2.94
CA GLN A 160 -14.13 -5.96 -3.95
C GLN A 160 -12.74 -6.29 -3.42
N THR A 161 -12.51 -6.06 -2.12
CA THR A 161 -11.28 -6.47 -1.41
C THR A 161 -11.54 -7.73 -0.58
N GLY A 162 -10.52 -8.55 -0.37
CA GLY A 162 -10.58 -9.68 0.59
C GLY A 162 -10.42 -9.24 2.05
N LEU A 163 -10.70 -7.97 2.38
CA LEU A 163 -10.57 -7.46 3.73
C LEU A 163 -11.42 -8.30 4.70
N LYS A 164 -10.81 -8.66 5.82
CA LYS A 164 -11.42 -9.41 6.92
C LYS A 164 -12.79 -8.85 7.30
N ASN A 165 -13.75 -9.76 7.48
CA ASN A 165 -15.06 -9.43 8.03
C ASN A 165 -15.04 -9.27 9.55
N GLY A 166 -15.88 -8.39 10.05
CA GLY A 166 -16.20 -8.30 11.48
C GLY A 166 -17.11 -9.45 11.90
N ILE A 167 -16.97 -9.86 13.16
CA ILE A 167 -17.75 -10.94 13.76
C ILE A 167 -18.50 -10.40 14.97
N GLY A 168 -19.77 -10.79 15.11
CA GLY A 168 -20.59 -10.41 16.25
C GLY A 168 -21.69 -11.41 16.57
N THR A 169 -22.50 -11.07 17.56
CA THR A 169 -23.71 -11.80 17.93
C THR A 169 -24.93 -10.88 17.96
N ARG A 170 -26.06 -11.39 17.50
CA ARG A 170 -27.35 -10.72 17.51
C ARG A 170 -28.26 -11.38 18.53
N ARG A 171 -28.92 -10.59 19.38
CA ARG A 171 -29.88 -11.08 20.39
C ARG A 171 -31.07 -10.14 20.52
N VAL A 172 -32.28 -10.70 20.59
CA VAL A 172 -33.49 -9.95 20.96
C VAL A 172 -33.53 -9.80 22.48
N LEU A 173 -33.50 -8.57 22.98
CA LEU A 173 -33.56 -8.27 24.41
C LEU A 173 -34.94 -8.61 24.97
N GLY A 174 -34.98 -8.99 26.26
CA GLY A 174 -36.21 -9.44 26.90
C GLY A 174 -36.65 -10.86 26.52
N THR A 175 -35.85 -11.59 25.74
CA THR A 175 -36.13 -12.99 25.38
C THR A 175 -35.08 -13.96 25.92
N SER A 176 -35.48 -15.23 26.07
CA SER A 176 -34.59 -16.36 26.39
C SER A 176 -33.85 -16.92 25.17
N ALA A 177 -34.03 -16.32 23.98
CA ALA A 177 -33.37 -16.77 22.78
C ALA A 177 -31.84 -16.63 22.90
N SER A 178 -31.13 -17.68 22.50
CA SER A 178 -29.67 -17.65 22.44
C SER A 178 -29.18 -16.63 21.41
N PRO A 179 -28.05 -15.95 21.65
CA PRO A 179 -27.43 -15.08 20.66
C PRO A 179 -27.11 -15.85 19.38
N THR A 180 -27.43 -15.28 18.22
CA THR A 180 -27.09 -15.85 16.91
C THR A 180 -25.85 -15.15 16.35
N PRO A 181 -24.80 -15.88 15.94
CA PRO A 181 -23.62 -15.29 15.33
C PRO A 181 -23.95 -14.64 13.98
N PHE A 182 -23.21 -13.59 13.63
CA PHE A 182 -23.29 -12.96 12.32
C PHE A 182 -21.94 -12.37 11.91
N THR A 183 -21.76 -12.15 10.61
CA THR A 183 -20.63 -11.44 10.03
C THR A 183 -21.09 -10.15 9.36
N PHE A 184 -20.20 -9.18 9.25
CA PHE A 184 -20.45 -7.91 8.57
C PHE A 184 -19.16 -7.35 7.99
N ARG A 185 -19.28 -6.45 7.01
CA ARG A 185 -18.12 -5.85 6.36
C ARG A 185 -17.59 -4.69 7.22
N LEU A 186 -16.29 -4.68 7.45
CA LEU A 186 -15.61 -3.61 8.17
C LEU A 186 -15.24 -2.48 7.19
N PRO A 187 -15.51 -1.21 7.52
CA PRO A 187 -15.05 -0.08 6.72
C PRO A 187 -13.52 0.06 6.82
N LEU A 188 -12.91 0.74 5.85
CA LEU A 188 -11.52 1.15 5.98
C LEU A 188 -11.36 2.25 7.02
N TYR A 189 -10.23 2.23 7.70
CA TYR A 189 -9.81 3.33 8.57
C TYR A 189 -9.22 4.45 7.71
N PRO A 190 -9.50 5.73 8.00
CA PRO A 190 -9.02 6.83 7.19
C PRO A 190 -7.51 6.76 6.88
N GLY A 191 -7.16 6.76 5.59
CA GLY A 191 -5.79 6.63 5.06
C GLY A 191 -5.32 5.20 4.77
N THR A 192 -6.10 4.17 5.10
CA THR A 192 -5.72 2.77 4.82
C THR A 192 -6.04 2.35 3.39
N GLY A 193 -5.18 1.52 2.79
CA GLY A 193 -5.28 1.10 1.39
C GLY A 193 -4.64 2.07 0.39
N TYR A 194 -4.15 3.22 0.86
CA TYR A 194 -3.29 4.11 0.09
C TYR A 194 -1.85 3.59 0.08
N PRO A 195 -1.12 3.70 -1.04
CA PRO A 195 0.30 3.45 -1.03
C PRO A 195 1.04 4.38 -0.06
N GLY A 196 2.02 3.83 0.64
CA GLY A 196 2.71 4.48 1.74
C GLY A 196 4.09 3.93 2.01
N ILE A 197 4.78 4.60 2.92
CA ILE A 197 5.98 4.10 3.60
C ILE A 197 5.59 3.78 5.04
N GLY A 198 6.14 2.71 5.60
CA GLY A 198 5.69 2.23 6.91
C GLY A 198 6.82 1.64 7.72
N MET A 199 6.66 1.59 9.03
CA MET A 199 7.61 0.94 9.92
C MET A 199 6.94 0.47 11.21
N ASN A 200 7.66 -0.36 11.96
CA ASN A 200 7.16 -0.80 13.26
C ASN A 200 7.23 0.36 14.26
N GLU A 201 6.27 0.42 15.17
CA GLU A 201 6.20 1.45 16.21
C GLU A 201 7.50 1.56 17.02
N ALA A 202 8.06 0.42 17.44
CA ALA A 202 9.27 0.35 18.25
C ALA A 202 10.55 0.82 17.52
N GLU A 203 10.58 0.84 16.18
CA GLU A 203 11.78 1.24 15.42
C GLU A 203 11.93 2.78 15.35
N ILE A 204 10.83 3.55 15.34
CA ILE A 204 10.89 5.02 15.31
C ILE A 204 11.45 5.58 16.61
N GLU A 205 11.01 5.06 17.75
CA GLU A 205 11.42 5.59 19.06
C GLU A 205 12.93 5.47 19.31
N ARG A 206 13.60 4.59 18.55
CA ARG A 206 15.00 4.23 18.76
C ARG A 206 15.93 4.77 17.68
N THR A 207 15.42 5.31 16.57
CA THR A 207 16.22 5.60 15.38
C THR A 207 15.87 6.94 14.75
N THR A 208 16.85 7.56 14.09
CA THR A 208 16.63 8.75 13.25
C THR A 208 16.51 8.29 11.80
N MET A 209 15.49 8.77 11.09
CA MET A 209 15.25 8.48 9.69
C MET A 209 16.04 9.43 8.81
N GLU A 210 16.97 8.93 7.99
CA GLU A 210 17.56 9.73 6.91
C GLU A 210 16.55 9.83 5.77
N PHE A 211 16.45 10.99 5.13
CA PHE A 211 15.51 11.19 4.03
C PHE A 211 16.14 11.92 2.84
N TRP A 212 15.56 11.68 1.67
CA TRP A 212 15.75 12.46 0.45
C TRP A 212 14.40 12.88 -0.09
N LEU A 213 14.27 14.16 -0.42
CA LEU A 213 13.09 14.71 -1.07
C LEU A 213 13.49 15.20 -2.45
N LYS A 214 12.74 14.81 -3.47
CA LYS A 214 12.88 15.33 -4.82
C LYS A 214 11.51 15.79 -5.30
N LYS A 215 11.46 16.97 -5.90
CA LYS A 215 10.20 17.58 -6.31
C LYS A 215 10.31 18.22 -7.71
N ASP A 216 9.20 18.18 -8.44
CA ASP A 216 8.90 19.07 -9.56
C ASP A 216 7.58 19.83 -9.33
N ALA A 217 7.05 20.50 -10.36
CA ALA A 217 5.83 21.31 -10.27
C ALA A 217 4.59 20.55 -9.74
N GLY A 218 4.48 19.25 -10.04
CA GLY A 218 3.30 18.43 -9.71
C GLY A 218 3.60 17.09 -9.04
N ASN A 219 4.88 16.76 -8.81
CA ASN A 219 5.31 15.49 -8.23
C ASN A 219 6.24 15.69 -7.03
N LEU A 220 6.07 14.81 -6.05
CA LEU A 220 6.99 14.63 -4.93
C LEU A 220 7.43 13.17 -4.89
N THR A 221 8.74 12.96 -4.74
CA THR A 221 9.33 11.67 -4.39
C THR A 221 9.96 11.78 -3.01
N VAL A 222 9.52 10.93 -2.09
CA VAL A 222 10.03 10.83 -0.73
C VAL A 222 10.77 9.52 -0.62
N ILE A 223 12.04 9.57 -0.21
CA ILE A 223 12.85 8.40 0.10
C ILE A 223 13.24 8.47 1.56
N THR A 224 13.16 7.35 2.25
CA THR A 224 13.59 7.21 3.64
C THR A 224 14.54 6.04 3.78
N ARG A 225 15.58 6.23 4.58
CA ARG A 225 16.50 5.19 5.01
C ARG A 225 16.48 5.15 6.53
N ASN A 226 16.11 4.00 7.06
CA ASN A 226 16.00 3.77 8.49
C ASN A 226 17.04 2.75 8.94
N MET A 227 17.80 3.13 9.96
CA MET A 227 18.81 2.27 10.58
C MET A 227 18.14 1.49 11.71
N GLY A 228 17.32 0.49 11.38
CA GLY A 228 16.65 -0.35 12.38
C GLY A 228 17.65 -1.18 13.21
N GLU A 229 17.21 -1.71 14.35
CA GLU A 229 18.08 -2.46 15.28
C GLU A 229 18.72 -3.70 14.64
N THR A 230 17.98 -4.37 13.74
CA THR A 230 18.41 -5.63 13.14
C THR A 230 18.97 -5.47 11.74
N ALA A 231 18.56 -4.43 11.00
CA ALA A 231 19.02 -4.16 9.65
C ALA A 231 18.55 -2.78 9.18
N GLU A 232 19.35 -2.19 8.29
CA GLU A 232 18.97 -1.05 7.47
C GLU A 232 17.79 -1.39 6.54
N TYR A 233 16.94 -0.41 6.25
CA TYR A 233 15.93 -0.55 5.21
C TYR A 233 15.63 0.78 4.53
N TRP A 234 15.20 0.67 3.27
CA TRP A 234 14.88 1.78 2.41
C TRP A 234 13.42 1.70 2.01
N ASP A 235 12.74 2.84 2.06
CA ASP A 235 11.39 3.00 1.56
C ASP A 235 11.31 4.20 0.62
N VAL A 236 10.39 4.13 -0.34
CA VAL A 236 10.16 5.19 -1.32
C VAL A 236 8.66 5.35 -1.56
N ALA A 237 8.25 6.59 -1.74
CA ALA A 237 6.96 6.92 -2.30
C ALA A 237 7.11 8.00 -3.38
N GLN A 238 6.27 7.93 -4.40
CA GLN A 238 6.08 8.97 -5.40
C GLN A 238 4.59 9.31 -5.48
N VAL A 239 4.27 10.59 -5.41
CA VAL A 239 2.90 11.12 -5.45
C VAL A 239 2.84 12.31 -6.42
N GLY A 240 1.80 12.37 -7.23
CA GLY A 240 1.61 13.46 -8.20
C GLY A 240 0.94 13.01 -9.49
N MET A 241 1.53 13.37 -10.62
CA MET A 241 1.01 13.14 -11.96
C MET A 241 1.96 12.26 -12.79
N LEU A 242 1.39 11.21 -13.39
CA LEU A 242 2.04 10.41 -14.43
C LEU A 242 2.32 11.30 -15.66
N ILE A 243 3.37 11.02 -16.43
CA ILE A 243 3.59 11.65 -17.74
C ILE A 243 2.89 10.79 -18.81
N PRO A 244 1.74 11.22 -19.38
CA PRO A 244 0.98 10.42 -20.33
C PRO A 244 1.67 10.31 -21.70
N TYR A 245 1.50 9.18 -22.38
CA TYR A 245 1.96 9.03 -23.79
C TYR A 245 1.00 9.65 -24.81
N GLN A 246 -0.26 9.79 -24.43
CA GLN A 246 -1.30 10.37 -25.28
C GLN A 246 -1.09 11.88 -25.42
N ALA A 247 -1.64 12.46 -26.49
CA ALA A 247 -1.58 13.90 -26.72
C ALA A 247 -2.26 14.66 -25.56
N LYS A 248 -1.82 15.91 -25.34
CA LYS A 248 -2.41 16.86 -24.39
C LYS A 248 -3.95 16.83 -24.47
N MET A 249 -4.63 16.87 -23.31
CA MET A 249 -6.10 16.83 -23.12
C MET A 249 -6.80 15.46 -23.21
N GLN A 250 -6.15 14.37 -23.63
CA GLN A 250 -6.80 13.04 -23.65
C GLN A 250 -6.82 12.36 -22.28
N TYR A 251 -5.95 12.79 -21.37
CA TYR A 251 -5.85 12.29 -20.02
C TYR A 251 -5.87 13.47 -19.04
N PRO A 252 -7.05 13.89 -18.56
CA PRO A 252 -7.21 15.15 -17.83
C PRO A 252 -6.69 15.08 -16.39
N PHE A 253 -6.67 13.89 -15.77
CA PHE A 253 -6.22 13.72 -14.39
C PHE A 253 -5.41 12.42 -14.21
N PRO A 254 -4.19 12.33 -14.78
CA PRO A 254 -3.29 11.19 -14.63
C PRO A 254 -2.63 11.13 -13.23
N ALA A 255 -3.43 11.24 -12.17
CA ALA A 255 -2.95 11.21 -10.81
C ALA A 255 -2.46 9.82 -10.44
N VAL A 256 -1.27 9.74 -9.85
CA VAL A 256 -0.62 8.49 -9.49
C VAL A 256 -0.05 8.56 -8.08
N VAL A 257 -0.18 7.44 -7.36
CA VAL A 257 0.50 7.22 -6.08
C VAL A 257 1.22 5.89 -6.16
N ALA A 258 2.51 5.91 -5.81
CA ALA A 258 3.37 4.75 -5.69
C ALA A 258 4.03 4.78 -4.31
N GLY A 259 4.10 3.64 -3.61
CA GLY A 259 4.71 3.54 -2.28
C GLY A 259 5.31 2.17 -2.03
N SER A 260 6.26 2.07 -1.10
CA SER A 260 6.88 0.80 -0.72
C SER A 260 5.92 -0.20 -0.06
N SER A 261 4.71 0.21 0.31
CA SER A 261 3.69 -0.67 0.87
C SER A 261 2.30 -0.18 0.50
N CYS A 262 1.37 -1.12 0.28
CA CYS A 262 -0.06 -0.83 0.22
C CYS A 262 -0.81 -1.19 1.51
N GLY A 263 -0.07 -1.63 2.53
CA GLY A 263 -0.61 -2.11 3.79
C GLY A 263 -1.27 -3.48 3.72
N ALA A 264 -1.44 -4.09 2.55
CA ALA A 264 -2.19 -5.33 2.43
C ALA A 264 -1.37 -6.55 2.91
N ARG A 265 -1.91 -7.32 3.85
CA ARG A 265 -1.28 -8.51 4.43
C ARG A 265 -2.28 -9.65 4.51
N SER A 266 -1.97 -10.79 3.91
CA SER A 266 -2.74 -12.02 4.17
C SER A 266 -2.44 -12.54 5.57
N VAL A 267 -3.48 -12.94 6.29
CA VAL A 267 -3.39 -13.52 7.63
C VAL A 267 -4.26 -14.76 7.70
N GLY A 268 -3.64 -15.87 8.10
CA GLY A 268 -4.36 -17.11 8.39
C GLY A 268 -5.07 -17.02 9.73
N ARG A 269 -6.34 -17.43 9.79
CA ARG A 269 -7.09 -17.56 11.04
C ARG A 269 -7.96 -18.80 11.07
N MET A 270 -8.37 -19.16 12.29
CA MET A 270 -9.41 -20.15 12.52
C MET A 270 -10.74 -19.47 12.75
N ASP A 271 -11.73 -19.80 11.93
CA ASP A 271 -13.09 -19.28 12.05
C ASP A 271 -14.01 -20.27 12.80
N TYR A 272 -14.44 -19.87 13.98
CA TYR A 272 -15.37 -20.62 14.84
C TYR A 272 -16.81 -20.07 14.82
N THR A 273 -17.11 -19.11 13.94
CA THR A 273 -18.37 -18.35 13.96
C THR A 273 -19.61 -19.25 13.84
N PHE A 274 -19.54 -20.30 13.01
CA PHE A 274 -20.67 -21.19 12.73
C PHE A 274 -20.37 -22.68 13.04
N SER A 275 -19.23 -22.98 13.65
CA SER A 275 -18.81 -24.37 13.92
C SER A 275 -17.81 -24.43 15.07
N THR A 276 -17.96 -25.43 15.94
CA THR A 276 -16.99 -25.72 17.02
C THR A 276 -15.69 -26.34 16.51
N LYS A 277 -15.69 -26.92 15.30
CA LYS A 277 -14.48 -27.53 14.71
C LYS A 277 -13.48 -26.51 14.16
N GLY A 278 -13.91 -25.26 13.95
CA GLY A 278 -13.09 -24.23 13.31
C GLY A 278 -12.85 -24.49 11.83
N THR A 279 -12.95 -23.45 10.99
CA THR A 279 -12.59 -23.53 9.57
C THR A 279 -11.35 -22.68 9.34
N PRO A 280 -10.25 -23.23 8.78
CA PRO A 280 -9.09 -22.42 8.43
C PRO A 280 -9.45 -21.50 7.26
N LEU A 281 -9.26 -20.20 7.45
CA LEU A 281 -9.48 -19.16 6.45
C LEU A 281 -8.22 -18.31 6.31
N VAL A 282 -8.05 -17.72 5.14
CA VAL A 282 -7.09 -16.66 4.89
C VAL A 282 -7.89 -15.40 4.62
N ASP A 283 -7.63 -14.36 5.40
CA ASP A 283 -8.24 -13.05 5.21
C ASP A 283 -7.15 -12.03 4.89
N LEU A 284 -7.56 -10.90 4.32
CA LEU A 284 -6.71 -9.73 4.20
C LEU A 284 -6.87 -8.81 5.42
N GLN A 285 -5.75 -8.37 5.99
CA GLN A 285 -5.66 -7.34 7.03
C GLN A 285 -4.70 -6.23 6.57
N ILE A 286 -4.73 -5.12 7.30
CA ILE A 286 -3.85 -3.97 7.06
C ILE A 286 -2.65 -4.00 8.02
N ASP A 287 -1.45 -3.88 7.45
CA ASP A 287 -0.17 -3.85 8.15
C ASP A 287 0.88 -3.14 7.30
N TYR A 288 1.25 -1.92 7.71
CA TYR A 288 2.37 -1.19 7.12
C TYR A 288 3.67 -1.40 7.92
N GLY A 289 3.70 -2.35 8.86
CA GLY A 289 4.87 -2.73 9.65
C GLY A 289 5.91 -3.50 8.85
N ARG A 290 7.16 -3.44 9.28
CA ARG A 290 8.31 -4.02 8.58
C ARG A 290 8.39 -5.54 8.72
N HIS A 291 7.87 -6.09 9.82
CA HIS A 291 7.89 -7.53 10.08
C HIS A 291 7.06 -8.34 9.08
N HIS A 292 6.26 -7.68 8.24
CA HIS A 292 5.53 -8.31 7.18
C HIS A 292 6.47 -8.71 6.02
N TRP A 293 6.51 -10.01 5.72
CA TRP A 293 7.40 -10.57 4.70
C TRP A 293 6.75 -10.81 3.32
N MET A 294 5.50 -10.38 3.10
CA MET A 294 4.90 -10.51 1.77
C MET A 294 5.26 -9.32 0.87
N LEU A 295 5.44 -9.60 -0.41
CA LEU A 295 5.87 -8.69 -1.47
C LEU A 295 4.97 -7.47 -1.70
N THR A 296 3.79 -7.43 -1.10
CA THR A 296 2.95 -6.22 -1.00
C THR A 296 3.61 -5.08 -0.22
N ARG A 297 4.75 -5.36 0.44
CA ARG A 297 5.65 -4.41 1.11
C ARG A 297 7.03 -4.30 0.43
N GLY A 298 7.08 -3.95 -0.86
CA GLY A 298 8.32 -3.81 -1.63
C GLY A 298 8.41 -2.50 -2.40
N VAL A 299 9.60 -2.19 -2.94
CA VAL A 299 9.76 -0.99 -3.76
C VAL A 299 8.81 -1.04 -4.98
N PRO A 300 8.31 0.11 -5.47
CA PRO A 300 7.24 0.13 -6.47
C PRO A 300 7.59 -0.45 -7.85
N THR A 301 8.87 -0.78 -8.12
CA THR A 301 9.28 -1.39 -9.39
C THR A 301 8.70 -2.80 -9.59
N PHE A 302 8.36 -3.49 -8.50
CA PHE A 302 7.78 -4.83 -8.49
C PHE A 302 6.48 -4.87 -7.67
N PRO A 303 5.42 -4.20 -8.15
CA PRO A 303 4.17 -4.14 -7.41
C PRO A 303 3.50 -5.50 -7.37
N THR A 304 3.03 -5.87 -6.18
CA THR A 304 2.47 -7.17 -5.87
C THR A 304 1.14 -7.02 -5.14
N MET A 305 0.26 -7.99 -5.29
CA MET A 305 -1.00 -8.08 -4.54
C MET A 305 -0.99 -9.30 -3.62
N ALA A 306 -1.78 -9.23 -2.55
CA ALA A 306 -1.98 -10.36 -1.65
C ALA A 306 -2.96 -11.40 -2.22
N GLU A 307 -3.83 -11.00 -3.15
CA GLU A 307 -4.85 -11.86 -3.76
C GLU A 307 -5.00 -11.54 -5.25
N ASP A 308 -5.19 -12.56 -6.09
CA ASP A 308 -5.34 -12.39 -7.53
C ASP A 308 -6.79 -12.00 -7.90
N VAL A 309 -7.20 -10.80 -7.49
CA VAL A 309 -8.53 -10.25 -7.76
C VAL A 309 -8.42 -8.87 -8.39
N LYS A 310 -9.40 -8.53 -9.24
CA LYS A 310 -9.40 -7.37 -10.15
C LYS A 310 -9.15 -6.00 -9.49
N ASN A 311 -9.32 -5.87 -8.18
CA ASN A 311 -9.12 -4.62 -7.42
C ASN A 311 -8.43 -4.86 -6.06
N SER A 312 -7.53 -5.85 -5.96
CA SER A 312 -6.73 -6.00 -4.74
C SER A 312 -5.77 -4.82 -4.57
N PHE A 313 -5.47 -4.50 -3.32
CA PHE A 313 -4.47 -3.51 -2.96
C PHE A 313 -3.11 -3.83 -3.56
N SER A 314 -2.46 -2.81 -4.12
CA SER A 314 -1.07 -2.86 -4.57
C SER A 314 -0.34 -1.55 -4.31
N GLN A 315 0.98 -1.58 -4.39
CA GLN A 315 1.89 -0.46 -4.15
C GLN A 315 1.69 0.71 -5.11
N ILE A 316 1.02 0.52 -6.23
CA ILE A 316 0.79 1.54 -7.25
C ILE A 316 -0.68 1.64 -7.55
N VAL A 317 -1.18 2.87 -7.58
CA VAL A 317 -2.56 3.19 -7.94
C VAL A 317 -2.60 4.41 -8.85
N LEU A 318 -3.44 4.35 -9.88
CA LEU A 318 -3.55 5.39 -10.90
C LEU A 318 -5.03 5.73 -11.12
N CYS A 319 -5.34 7.02 -11.24
CA CYS A 319 -6.64 7.49 -11.71
C CYS A 319 -6.68 7.40 -13.24
N LEU A 320 -7.47 6.48 -13.80
CA LEU A 320 -7.62 6.26 -15.24
C LEU A 320 -8.31 7.44 -15.96
N PRO A 321 -8.26 7.51 -17.30
CA PRO A 321 -8.91 8.58 -18.05
C PRO A 321 -10.42 8.72 -17.82
N ASP A 322 -11.09 7.64 -17.41
CA ASP A 322 -12.52 7.64 -17.05
C ASP A 322 -12.80 8.15 -15.62
N GLY A 323 -11.75 8.51 -14.86
CA GLY A 323 -11.83 8.99 -13.48
C GLY A 323 -11.87 7.88 -12.43
N THR A 324 -11.80 6.61 -12.83
CA THR A 324 -11.75 5.49 -11.88
C THR A 324 -10.33 5.25 -11.40
N TRP A 325 -10.17 4.92 -10.12
CA TRP A 325 -8.86 4.53 -9.59
C TRP A 325 -8.65 3.03 -9.76
N GLN A 326 -7.45 2.64 -10.21
CA GLN A 326 -7.08 1.24 -10.42
C GLN A 326 -5.70 0.96 -9.84
N TYR A 327 -5.58 -0.15 -9.13
CA TYR A 327 -4.29 -0.67 -8.65
C TYR A 327 -3.55 -1.37 -9.78
N PHE A 328 -2.23 -1.24 -9.78
CA PHE A 328 -1.34 -1.84 -10.76
C PHE A 328 -0.44 -2.84 -10.08
N ALA A 329 -0.40 -4.07 -10.60
CA ALA A 329 0.40 -5.15 -10.06
C ALA A 329 0.89 -6.09 -11.16
N ASN A 330 2.09 -6.60 -10.98
CA ASN A 330 2.66 -7.61 -11.87
C ASN A 330 2.51 -9.01 -11.29
N GLN A 331 2.61 -9.10 -9.97
CA GLN A 331 2.68 -10.36 -9.24
C GLN A 331 1.55 -10.44 -8.21
N VAL A 332 1.21 -11.66 -7.83
CA VAL A 332 0.38 -11.99 -6.68
C VAL A 332 1.19 -12.91 -5.79
N GLN A 333 1.12 -12.67 -4.49
CA GLN A 333 1.66 -13.57 -3.48
C GLN A 333 0.58 -13.85 -2.45
N GLY A 334 -0.05 -15.00 -2.59
CA GLY A 334 -1.12 -15.45 -1.71
C GLY A 334 -0.63 -16.26 -0.50
N MET A 335 -1.53 -16.40 0.46
CA MET A 335 -1.42 -17.36 1.55
C MET A 335 -2.55 -18.40 1.42
N TYR A 336 -2.30 -19.66 1.78
CA TYR A 336 -3.30 -20.72 1.73
C TYR A 336 -3.22 -21.64 2.94
N PRO A 337 -4.36 -22.20 3.38
CA PRO A 337 -4.39 -23.19 4.44
C PRO A 337 -3.84 -24.52 3.93
N TYR A 338 -2.96 -25.12 4.72
CA TYR A 338 -2.40 -26.45 4.51
C TYR A 338 -2.81 -27.35 5.68
N LEU A 339 -3.64 -28.35 5.35
CA LEU A 339 -4.06 -29.40 6.28
C LEU A 339 -3.21 -30.63 6.01
N ARG A 340 -2.29 -30.95 6.92
CA ARG A 340 -1.58 -32.24 6.87
C ARG A 340 -2.56 -33.35 7.24
N GLN A 341 -2.47 -34.48 6.54
CA GLN A 341 -3.15 -35.70 6.97
C GLN A 341 -2.72 -36.03 8.41
N ASN A 342 -3.69 -36.17 9.33
CA ASN A 342 -3.53 -36.52 10.75
C ASN A 342 -3.09 -35.42 11.75
N THR A 343 -3.22 -34.13 11.43
CA THR A 343 -3.10 -33.06 12.45
C THR A 343 -4.31 -32.14 12.45
N GLU A 344 -4.89 -31.85 13.64
CA GLU A 344 -6.04 -30.96 13.80
C GLU A 344 -5.70 -29.46 13.72
N VAL A 345 -4.40 -29.11 13.67
CA VAL A 345 -3.95 -27.72 13.60
C VAL A 345 -3.61 -27.37 12.14
N PRO A 346 -4.34 -26.44 11.50
CA PRO A 346 -3.99 -25.97 10.17
C PRO A 346 -2.73 -25.11 10.21
N VAL A 347 -1.91 -25.29 9.20
CA VAL A 347 -0.73 -24.47 8.93
C VAL A 347 -1.06 -23.53 7.77
N PHE A 348 -0.48 -22.33 7.72
CA PHE A 348 -0.71 -21.39 6.61
C PHE A 348 0.59 -21.16 5.83
N LEU A 349 0.55 -21.37 4.53
CA LEU A 349 1.73 -21.28 3.68
C LEU A 349 1.62 -20.02 2.83
N VAL A 350 2.71 -19.24 2.74
CA VAL A 350 2.84 -18.15 1.77
C VAL A 350 3.56 -18.72 0.56
N ASP A 351 2.95 -18.62 -0.64
CA ASP A 351 3.58 -19.14 -1.85
C ASP A 351 4.64 -18.20 -2.42
N ARG A 352 5.36 -18.73 -3.41
CA ARG A 352 6.15 -17.95 -4.35
C ARG A 352 5.25 -16.89 -5.02
N PRO A 353 5.78 -15.69 -5.30
CA PRO A 353 5.06 -14.76 -6.16
C PRO A 353 4.89 -15.38 -7.55
N GLU A 354 3.68 -15.25 -8.07
CA GLU A 354 3.33 -15.66 -9.41
C GLU A 354 2.76 -14.46 -10.17
N LYS A 355 2.87 -14.51 -11.50
CA LYS A 355 2.28 -13.48 -12.34
C LYS A 355 0.77 -13.46 -12.13
N SER A 356 0.21 -12.27 -11.97
CA SER A 356 -1.24 -12.11 -11.86
C SER A 356 -1.93 -12.50 -13.18
N GLU A 357 -2.97 -13.34 -13.11
CA GLU A 357 -3.81 -13.69 -14.25
C GLU A 357 -5.03 -12.78 -14.36
N ASN A 358 -5.46 -12.21 -13.24
CA ASN A 358 -6.70 -11.43 -13.15
C ASN A 358 -6.47 -9.91 -13.19
N THR A 359 -5.22 -9.45 -13.06
CA THR A 359 -4.86 -8.04 -13.15
C THR A 359 -4.69 -7.61 -14.59
N ARG A 360 -5.50 -6.62 -14.98
CA ARG A 360 -5.43 -5.97 -16.29
C ARG A 360 -4.57 -4.71 -16.30
N HIS A 361 -3.89 -4.41 -15.18
CA HIS A 361 -3.13 -3.18 -14.98
C HIS A 361 -1.74 -3.51 -14.43
N TYR A 362 -0.71 -3.40 -15.27
CA TYR A 362 0.63 -3.85 -14.92
C TYR A 362 1.71 -2.84 -15.36
N LEU A 363 2.94 -3.09 -14.90
CA LEU A 363 4.11 -2.26 -15.18
C LEU A 363 5.08 -2.92 -16.16
N LEU A 364 5.61 -2.12 -17.10
CA LEU A 364 6.81 -2.48 -17.87
C LEU A 364 8.03 -1.72 -17.31
N PRO A 365 9.25 -2.30 -17.39
CA PRO A 365 9.59 -3.58 -18.04
C PRO A 365 9.43 -4.83 -17.15
N THR A 366 8.97 -4.65 -15.90
CA THR A 366 8.98 -5.71 -14.88
C THR A 366 7.87 -6.76 -15.04
N TYR A 367 7.00 -6.63 -16.04
CA TYR A 367 6.04 -7.65 -16.46
C TYR A 367 6.72 -8.67 -17.39
N CYS A 368 7.63 -9.47 -16.82
CA CYS A 368 8.33 -10.54 -17.51
C CYS A 368 8.22 -11.85 -16.72
N ASP A 369 8.03 -12.96 -17.43
CA ASP A 369 7.91 -14.31 -16.85
C ASP A 369 9.29 -14.86 -16.42
N ASP A 370 10.37 -14.30 -16.97
CA ASP A 370 11.74 -14.69 -16.68
C ASP A 370 12.48 -13.60 -15.90
N LEU A 371 12.59 -13.82 -14.59
CA LEU A 371 13.36 -13.00 -13.65
C LEU A 371 14.85 -13.38 -13.64
N ARG A 372 15.37 -14.11 -14.63
CA ARG A 372 16.81 -14.44 -14.73
C ARG A 372 17.61 -13.36 -15.47
N GLY A 373 17.09 -12.14 -15.47
CA GLY A 373 17.57 -11.01 -16.22
C GLY A 373 16.62 -10.77 -17.37
N THR A 374 15.72 -9.80 -17.21
CA THR A 374 15.08 -9.11 -18.31
C THR A 374 16.20 -8.57 -19.21
N ARG A 375 16.59 -9.35 -20.21
CA ARG A 375 17.57 -8.93 -21.20
C ARG A 375 16.95 -7.73 -21.88
N HIS A 376 17.58 -6.58 -21.71
CA HIS A 376 17.19 -5.36 -22.39
C HIS A 376 16.94 -5.67 -23.87
N ILE A 377 15.93 -5.04 -24.47
CA ILE A 377 15.55 -5.28 -25.89
C ILE A 377 16.76 -5.05 -26.82
N TYR A 378 17.71 -4.19 -26.40
CA TYR A 378 18.96 -3.91 -27.12
C TYR A 378 20.14 -4.85 -26.81
N HIS A 379 20.03 -5.74 -25.83
CA HIS A 379 21.08 -6.71 -25.46
C HIS A 379 20.77 -8.14 -25.96
N GLN A 380 19.80 -8.32 -26.86
CA GLN A 380 19.55 -9.61 -27.50
C GLN A 380 20.81 -10.11 -28.23
N GLY A 381 21.43 -11.17 -27.71
CA GLY A 381 22.52 -11.89 -28.37
C GLY A 381 23.94 -11.44 -28.03
N LYS A 382 24.14 -10.45 -27.16
CA LYS A 382 25.47 -10.13 -26.62
C LYS A 382 25.56 -10.58 -25.16
N TRP A 383 26.53 -11.44 -24.86
CA TRP A 383 26.90 -11.73 -23.48
C TRP A 383 27.36 -10.42 -22.80
N LEU A 384 27.12 -10.32 -21.49
CA LEU A 384 27.38 -9.20 -20.57
C LEU A 384 28.87 -8.79 -20.47
N SER A 385 29.64 -8.77 -21.57
CA SER A 385 31.08 -8.51 -21.54
C SER A 385 31.45 -7.03 -21.46
N ASP A 386 30.50 -6.11 -21.67
CA ASP A 386 30.71 -4.68 -21.44
C ASP A 386 29.99 -4.26 -20.14
N GLU A 387 30.55 -4.78 -19.04
CA GLU A 387 30.26 -4.36 -17.67
C GLU A 387 30.60 -2.86 -17.55
N LEU A 388 29.59 -1.98 -17.35
CA LEU A 388 29.64 -0.66 -16.67
C LEU A 388 28.51 0.30 -17.12
N THR A 389 27.70 -0.03 -18.13
CA THR A 389 26.60 0.85 -18.56
C THR A 389 25.24 0.36 -18.06
N TYR A 390 24.72 0.96 -16.99
CA TYR A 390 23.35 0.75 -16.55
C TYR A 390 22.38 1.44 -17.51
N GLN A 391 21.41 0.72 -18.05
CA GLN A 391 20.28 1.33 -18.75
C GLN A 391 19.13 1.48 -17.77
N LEU A 392 18.67 2.74 -17.63
CA LEU A 392 17.56 3.08 -16.76
C LEU A 392 16.29 3.15 -17.60
N GLU A 393 15.30 2.33 -17.25
CA GLU A 393 13.99 2.37 -17.87
C GLU A 393 12.98 2.94 -16.88
N SER A 394 12.27 4.01 -17.27
CA SER A 394 11.15 4.52 -16.48
C SER A 394 10.05 3.47 -16.38
N LEU A 395 9.40 3.39 -15.21
CA LEU A 395 8.28 2.48 -15.01
C LEU A 395 7.07 2.94 -15.84
N LYS A 396 6.62 2.10 -16.76
CA LYS A 396 5.48 2.39 -17.66
C LYS A 396 4.23 1.68 -17.19
N LEU A 397 3.11 2.38 -17.15
CA LEU A 397 1.83 1.82 -16.74
C LEU A 397 1.02 1.37 -17.96
N VAL A 398 0.56 0.13 -17.94
CA VAL A 398 -0.15 -0.52 -19.05
C VAL A 398 -1.50 -1.04 -18.58
N GLN A 399 -2.53 -0.78 -19.38
CA GLN A 399 -3.85 -1.41 -19.27
C GLN A 399 -4.01 -2.45 -20.38
N ASP A 400 -4.42 -3.66 -20.02
CA ASP A 400 -4.67 -4.79 -20.92
C ASP A 400 -6.16 -5.13 -20.93
N ASP A 401 -6.85 -4.72 -21.99
CA ASP A 401 -8.27 -4.99 -22.19
C ASP A 401 -8.49 -6.31 -22.96
N GLY A 402 -7.45 -7.12 -23.18
CA GLY A 402 -7.47 -8.35 -23.97
C GLY A 402 -6.92 -8.14 -25.39
N PRO A 403 -7.75 -7.80 -26.39
CA PRO A 403 -7.28 -7.58 -27.75
C PRO A 403 -6.54 -6.23 -27.92
N ARG A 404 -6.53 -5.37 -26.90
CA ARG A 404 -5.90 -4.05 -26.93
C ARG A 404 -5.08 -3.86 -25.64
N LYS A 405 -3.85 -3.40 -25.81
CA LYS A 405 -2.97 -2.97 -24.72
C LYS A 405 -2.74 -1.48 -24.86
N ASN A 406 -3.13 -0.71 -23.85
CA ASN A 406 -2.98 0.74 -23.81
C ASN A 406 -1.81 1.08 -22.90
N MET A 407 -0.79 1.74 -23.45
CA MET A 407 0.26 2.35 -22.63
C MET A 407 -0.21 3.72 -22.17
N LEU A 408 -0.40 3.89 -20.86
CA LEU A 408 -0.97 5.10 -20.28
C LEU A 408 0.09 6.20 -20.18
N GLY A 409 1.32 5.82 -19.80
CA GLY A 409 2.50 6.68 -19.73
C GLY A 409 3.51 6.13 -18.75
N TYR A 410 4.31 6.99 -18.12
CA TYR A 410 5.39 6.57 -17.22
C TYR A 410 5.52 7.43 -15.95
N LEU A 411 6.13 6.84 -14.93
CA LEU A 411 6.50 7.54 -13.70
C LEU A 411 7.78 8.38 -13.93
N PRO A 412 7.77 9.69 -13.65
CA PRO A 412 8.90 10.59 -13.96
C PRO A 412 10.21 10.28 -13.24
N THR A 413 10.16 9.74 -12.01
CA THR A 413 11.35 9.67 -11.15
C THR A 413 11.80 8.24 -10.86
N LEU A 414 10.87 7.29 -10.71
CA LEU A 414 11.20 5.89 -10.45
C LEU A 414 11.63 5.18 -11.74
N SER A 415 12.84 4.64 -11.72
CA SER A 415 13.39 3.84 -12.81
C SER A 415 13.80 2.46 -12.36
N TRP A 416 13.63 1.50 -13.25
CA TRP A 416 14.17 0.16 -13.13
C TRP A 416 15.56 0.10 -13.76
N SER A 417 16.47 -0.70 -13.18
CA SER A 417 17.82 -0.92 -13.71
C SER A 417 17.86 -2.18 -14.56
N SER A 418 18.42 -2.08 -15.77
CA SER A 418 18.59 -3.22 -16.69
C SER A 418 19.44 -4.38 -16.19
N ILE A 419 20.26 -4.14 -15.16
CA ILE A 419 21.19 -5.10 -14.58
C ILE A 419 21.10 -4.96 -13.05
N PRO A 420 21.24 -6.06 -12.30
CA PRO A 420 21.48 -6.03 -10.86
C PRO A 420 22.48 -4.96 -10.42
N VAL A 421 22.17 -4.28 -9.33
CA VAL A 421 23.04 -3.27 -8.72
C VAL A 421 23.36 -3.73 -7.31
N SER A 422 24.63 -3.70 -6.91
CA SER A 422 25.07 -4.20 -5.60
C SER A 422 25.53 -3.10 -4.65
N VAL A 423 25.49 -1.84 -5.09
CA VAL A 423 25.93 -0.68 -4.30
C VAL A 423 24.77 0.31 -4.19
N TYR A 424 24.29 0.51 -2.96
CA TYR A 424 23.15 1.37 -2.66
C TYR A 424 23.58 2.76 -2.17
N GLY A 425 22.62 3.68 -2.13
CA GLY A 425 22.83 5.07 -1.74
C GLY A 425 23.13 5.99 -2.91
N GLU A 426 23.65 7.18 -2.60
CA GLU A 426 23.99 8.18 -3.61
C GLU A 426 25.18 7.74 -4.46
N GLN A 427 24.99 7.68 -5.77
CA GLN A 427 26.00 7.28 -6.74
C GLN A 427 26.04 8.27 -7.91
N THR A 428 27.20 8.40 -8.55
CA THR A 428 27.32 9.16 -9.80
C THR A 428 27.34 8.21 -10.98
N LEU A 429 26.27 8.22 -11.78
CA LEU A 429 26.16 7.43 -13.00
C LEU A 429 26.11 8.39 -14.19
N ASN A 430 26.99 8.18 -15.17
CA ASN A 430 27.09 9.04 -16.36
C ASN A 430 27.18 10.55 -16.04
N GLY A 431 27.91 10.91 -14.98
CA GLY A 431 28.12 12.30 -14.56
C GLY A 431 26.92 12.96 -13.87
N LYS A 432 25.89 12.19 -13.49
CA LYS A 432 24.71 12.68 -12.77
C LYS A 432 24.50 11.91 -11.47
N ARG A 433 24.07 12.60 -10.42
CA ARG A 433 23.73 11.93 -9.16
C ARG A 433 22.43 11.14 -9.27
N HIS A 434 22.49 9.93 -8.75
CA HIS A 434 21.39 8.99 -8.62
C HIS A 434 21.35 8.46 -7.19
N LEU A 435 20.19 8.02 -6.74
CA LEU A 435 19.98 7.27 -5.52
C LEU A 435 19.56 5.86 -5.91
N ILE A 436 20.36 4.89 -5.53
CA ILE A 436 20.12 3.46 -5.81
C ILE A 436 19.59 2.84 -4.53
N LEU A 437 18.38 2.27 -4.62
CA LEU A 437 17.69 1.67 -3.51
C LEU A 437 17.73 0.16 -3.68
N PRO A 438 18.10 -0.59 -2.62
CA PRO A 438 17.86 -2.02 -2.63
C PRO A 438 16.36 -2.23 -2.78
N ASN A 439 15.98 -3.34 -3.38
CA ASN A 439 14.64 -3.79 -3.09
C ASN A 439 14.56 -4.10 -1.59
N GLY A 440 13.50 -3.67 -0.89
CA GLY A 440 13.32 -3.84 0.56
C GLY A 440 13.29 -5.30 1.05
N TRP A 441 13.63 -6.25 0.18
CA TRP A 441 13.56 -7.71 0.28
C TRP A 441 14.92 -8.41 0.26
N GLU A 442 16.02 -7.66 0.10
CA GLU A 442 17.36 -8.22 0.35
C GLU A 442 17.40 -8.78 1.78
N ASP A 443 17.87 -10.03 1.91
CA ASP A 443 17.91 -10.82 3.16
C ASP A 443 16.56 -11.26 3.75
N ARG A 444 15.44 -11.16 3.03
CA ARG A 444 14.13 -11.65 3.48
C ARG A 444 13.70 -12.93 2.78
N ARG A 445 13.15 -13.88 3.53
CA ARG A 445 12.48 -15.06 2.96
C ARG A 445 11.11 -14.67 2.42
N TRP A 446 11.05 -14.46 1.11
CA TRP A 446 9.84 -14.13 0.35
C TRP A 446 8.74 -15.22 0.37
N PHE A 447 9.07 -16.50 0.57
CA PHE A 447 8.09 -17.55 0.81
C PHE A 447 8.61 -18.43 1.93
N TYR A 448 7.71 -18.84 2.81
CA TYR A 448 8.04 -19.64 3.97
C TYR A 448 6.89 -20.59 4.23
N ARG A 449 7.24 -21.86 4.49
CA ARG A 449 6.30 -22.78 5.10
C ARG A 449 6.28 -22.44 6.58
N THR A 450 5.23 -21.76 7.06
CA THR A 450 5.11 -21.55 8.52
C THR A 450 4.97 -22.92 9.20
N GLY A 451 5.48 -23.05 10.42
CA GLY A 451 5.28 -24.23 11.25
C GLY A 451 6.55 -24.98 11.62
N LEU A 452 6.48 -25.67 12.77
CA LEU A 452 7.54 -26.42 13.47
C LEU A 452 8.24 -27.54 12.67
N PHE A 453 7.92 -27.71 11.38
CA PHE A 453 8.34 -28.86 10.56
C PHE A 453 8.77 -28.46 9.14
N GLY A 454 9.12 -27.20 8.91
CA GLY A 454 9.79 -26.74 7.70
C GLY A 454 11.25 -27.21 7.64
N GLU A 455 11.48 -28.52 7.73
CA GLU A 455 12.77 -29.12 7.42
C GLU A 455 12.95 -29.04 5.90
N TYR A 456 13.62 -27.98 5.45
CA TYR A 456 14.27 -28.00 4.16
C TYR A 456 15.62 -28.71 4.33
N LEU A 457 15.97 -29.59 3.39
CA LEU A 457 17.34 -30.09 3.33
C LEU A 457 18.28 -28.89 3.12
N PRO A 458 19.50 -28.87 3.71
CA PRO A 458 20.43 -27.74 3.58
C PRO A 458 20.65 -27.29 2.12
N ASP A 459 20.73 -28.24 1.19
CA ASP A 459 20.89 -27.95 -0.25
C ASP A 459 19.65 -27.28 -0.87
N GLU A 460 18.45 -27.62 -0.40
CA GLU A 460 17.20 -27.00 -0.84
C GLU A 460 17.06 -25.58 -0.27
N LEU A 461 17.54 -25.34 0.96
CA LEU A 461 17.63 -23.99 1.53
C LEU A 461 18.60 -23.12 0.75
N GLN A 462 19.79 -23.65 0.44
CA GLN A 462 20.78 -22.90 -0.32
C GLN A 462 20.27 -22.56 -1.72
N ALA A 463 19.70 -23.53 -2.44
CA ALA A 463 19.14 -23.28 -3.78
C ALA A 463 18.00 -22.26 -3.74
N LEU A 464 17.18 -22.28 -2.68
CA LEU A 464 16.17 -21.27 -2.43
C LEU A 464 16.78 -19.88 -2.16
N GLU A 465 17.77 -19.79 -1.28
CA GLU A 465 18.43 -18.52 -0.94
C GLU A 465 19.15 -17.90 -2.15
N ASP A 466 19.74 -18.72 -3.01
CA ASP A 466 20.36 -18.29 -4.27
C ASP A 466 19.29 -17.77 -5.26
N GLU A 467 18.14 -18.46 -5.37
CA GLU A 467 17.01 -18.03 -6.22
C GLU A 467 16.44 -16.68 -5.73
N ILE A 468 16.25 -16.53 -4.42
CA ILE A 468 15.80 -15.28 -3.78
C ILE A 468 16.74 -14.15 -4.14
N THR A 469 18.03 -14.34 -3.87
CA THR A 469 19.05 -13.31 -4.01
C THR A 469 19.14 -12.85 -5.47
N GLY A 470 19.12 -13.79 -6.42
CA GLY A 470 19.15 -13.43 -7.84
C GLY A 470 17.92 -12.64 -8.29
N LYS A 471 16.74 -12.91 -7.69
CA LYS A 471 15.50 -12.19 -8.00
C LYS A 471 15.45 -10.82 -7.33
N THR A 472 15.80 -10.70 -6.05
CA THR A 472 15.74 -9.43 -5.31
C THR A 472 16.66 -8.37 -5.89
N GLN A 473 17.88 -8.75 -6.32
CA GLN A 473 18.82 -7.83 -6.95
C GLN A 473 18.33 -7.22 -8.27
N GLN A 474 17.38 -7.86 -8.96
CA GLN A 474 16.77 -7.31 -10.18
C GLN A 474 15.61 -6.36 -9.90
N MET A 475 15.17 -6.27 -8.65
CA MET A 475 14.03 -5.46 -8.26
C MET A 475 14.45 -4.10 -7.71
N ASN A 476 15.71 -3.72 -7.87
CA ASN A 476 16.24 -2.45 -7.40
C ASN A 476 15.51 -1.26 -8.05
N CYS A 477 15.43 -0.17 -7.29
CA CYS A 477 14.87 1.08 -7.75
C CYS A 477 15.98 2.11 -7.89
N VAL A 478 16.06 2.76 -9.05
CA VAL A 478 17.01 3.84 -9.30
C VAL A 478 16.24 5.14 -9.46
N ILE A 479 16.68 6.15 -8.72
CA ILE A 479 16.10 7.49 -8.73
C ILE A 479 17.17 8.46 -9.19
N ARG A 480 16.89 9.16 -10.27
CA ARG A 480 17.77 10.24 -10.73
C ARG A 480 17.54 11.48 -9.87
N LEU A 481 18.58 11.99 -9.19
CA LEU A 481 18.50 13.17 -8.33
C LEU A 481 18.78 14.47 -9.11
N GLU A 482 19.61 14.41 -10.15
CA GLU A 482 20.03 15.55 -10.96
C GLU A 482 19.65 15.39 -12.44
N ASP A 483 19.09 16.45 -13.05
CA ASP A 483 18.82 16.51 -14.51
C ASP A 483 20.05 16.91 -15.32
#